data_AF-A0A382IGM1-F1
#
_entry.id   AF-A0A382IGM1-F1
#
_cell.length_a   1.000
_cell.length_b   1.000
_cell.length_c   1.000
_cell.angle_alpha   90.00
_cell.angle_beta   90.00
_cell.angle_gamma   90.00
#
_symmetry.space_group_name_H-M   'P 1'
#
loop_
_entity.id
_entity.type
_entity.pdbx_description
1 polymer ?
#
loop_
_entity_poly.entity_id
_entity_poly.type
_entity_poly.pdbx_seq_one_letter_code
_entity_poly.pdbx_strand_id
1 'polypeptide(L)'
;MYPLLDRLGLEYQLWLPPAAFGVIFLVSLLAAWIFHKLIFRLVLHLSQWTPSDLDSRMMLATRWPLTLGILVLGAYLAVTMALGVPRVVAVRVFGFLGIVLGVVATVGVLSNGIDWYLV
;
A
#
# COMPACT_ATOMS: atom_id res chain seq x y z
N MET A 1 -22.93 -4.57 -12.01
CA MET A 1 -23.72 -5.46 -11.13
C MET A 1 -23.07 -6.83 -11.18
N TYR A 2 -22.86 -7.48 -10.04
CA TYR A 2 -21.95 -8.62 -9.89
C TYR A 2 -22.67 -9.95 -10.22
N PRO A 3 -22.45 -10.54 -11.41
CA PRO A 3 -23.23 -11.71 -11.87
C PRO A 3 -23.01 -12.98 -11.02
N LEU A 4 -21.96 -13.01 -10.19
CA LEU A 4 -21.69 -14.09 -9.26
C LEU A 4 -22.56 -14.01 -7.99
N LEU A 5 -22.96 -12.81 -7.55
CA LEU A 5 -23.81 -12.64 -6.37
C LEU A 5 -25.26 -13.03 -6.68
N ASP A 6 -25.74 -12.72 -7.89
CA ASP A 6 -27.06 -13.15 -8.39
C ASP A 6 -27.14 -14.67 -8.48
N ARG A 7 -26.07 -15.31 -8.96
CA ARG A 7 -26.00 -16.77 -9.10
C ARG A 7 -25.98 -17.50 -7.74
N LEU A 8 -25.58 -16.80 -6.67
CA LEU A 8 -25.51 -17.31 -5.31
C LEU A 8 -26.70 -16.87 -4.44
N GLY A 9 -27.61 -16.03 -4.96
CA GLY A 9 -28.77 -15.53 -4.23
C GLY A 9 -28.44 -14.55 -3.09
N LEU A 10 -27.26 -13.92 -3.13
CA LEU A 10 -26.74 -13.08 -2.04
C LEU A 10 -26.93 -11.57 -2.28
N GLU A 11 -27.64 -11.18 -3.34
CA GLU A 11 -27.81 -9.78 -3.78
C GLU A 11 -28.51 -8.90 -2.72
N TYR A 12 -29.39 -9.48 -1.90
CA TYR A 12 -30.21 -8.73 -0.92
C TYR A 12 -29.65 -8.69 0.51
N GLN A 13 -28.46 -9.25 0.77
CA GLN A 13 -27.89 -9.28 2.11
C GLN A 13 -27.09 -8.01 2.44
N LEU A 14 -27.71 -7.10 3.20
CA LEU A 14 -27.14 -5.85 3.70
C LEU A 14 -25.82 -6.02 4.50
N TRP A 15 -25.56 -7.22 5.04
CA TRP A 15 -24.34 -7.54 5.79
C TRP A 15 -23.15 -7.94 4.91
N LEU A 16 -23.40 -8.29 3.63
CA LEU A 16 -22.37 -8.75 2.71
C LEU A 16 -21.36 -7.66 2.31
N PRO A 17 -21.77 -6.41 2.00
CA PRO A 17 -20.83 -5.33 1.65
C PRO A 17 -19.87 -4.95 2.79
N PRO A 18 -20.32 -4.77 4.06
CA PRO A 18 -19.41 -4.53 5.18
C PRO A 18 -18.48 -5.71 5.47
N ALA A 19 -18.97 -6.94 5.35
CA ALA A 19 -18.15 -8.14 5.56
C ALA A 19 -17.06 -8.27 4.48
N ALA A 20 -17.41 -8.04 3.21
CA ALA A 20 -16.45 -8.03 2.11
C ALA A 20 -15.40 -6.91 2.29
N PHE A 21 -15.81 -5.74 2.78
CA PHE A 21 -14.87 -4.66 3.11
C PHE A 21 -13.88 -5.12 4.19
N GLY A 22 -14.39 -5.71 5.26
CA GLY A 22 -13.57 -6.25 6.34
C GLY A 22 -12.54 -7.26 5.84
N VAL A 23 -12.96 -8.22 4.99
CA VAL A 23 -12.06 -9.25 4.43
C VAL A 23 -11.00 -8.64 3.52
N ILE A 24 -11.38 -7.78 2.57
CA ILE A 24 -10.41 -7.15 1.65
C ILE A 24 -9.41 -6.28 2.43
N PHE A 25 -9.90 -5.56 3.44
CA PHE A 25 -9.05 -4.77 4.31
C PHE A 25 -8.09 -5.65 5.13
N LEU A 26 -8.57 -6.77 5.67
CA LEU A 26 -7.73 -7.73 6.40
C LEU A 26 -6.64 -8.33 5.51
N VAL A 27 -6.99 -8.71 4.28
CA VAL A 27 -6.03 -9.23 3.29
C VAL A 27 -4.99 -8.16 2.95
N SER A 28 -5.42 -6.91 2.75
CA SER A 28 -4.49 -5.79 2.55
C SER A 28 -3.57 -5.57 3.74
N LEU A 29 -4.10 -5.64 4.96
CA LEU A 29 -3.34 -5.46 6.19
C LEU A 29 -2.32 -6.59 6.38
N LEU A 30 -2.71 -7.83 6.08
CA LEU A 30 -1.81 -8.98 6.01
C LEU A 30 -0.72 -8.78 4.96
N ALA A 31 -1.08 -8.34 3.75
CA ALA A 31 -0.11 -8.06 2.69
C ALA A 31 0.88 -6.95 3.11
N ALA A 32 0.38 -5.87 3.71
CA ALA A 32 1.20 -4.79 4.24
C ALA A 32 2.14 -5.27 5.36
N TRP A 33 1.65 -6.13 6.25
CA TRP A 33 2.46 -6.73 7.32
C TRP A 33 3.55 -7.65 6.79
N ILE A 34 3.23 -8.49 5.79
CA ILE A 34 4.20 -9.34 5.10
C ILE A 34 5.25 -8.46 4.41
N PHE A 35 4.86 -7.41 3.69
CA PHE A 35 5.82 -6.48 3.10
C PHE A 35 6.71 -5.81 4.17
N HIS A 36 6.13 -5.33 5.26
CA HIS A 36 6.89 -4.66 6.30
C HIS A 36 7.89 -5.58 7.01
N LYS A 37 7.54 -6.85 7.21
CA LYS A 37 8.33 -7.81 8.00
C LYS A 37 9.27 -8.67 7.14
N LEU A 38 8.81 -9.08 5.96
CA LEU A 38 9.52 -10.00 5.07
C LEU A 38 10.37 -9.23 4.06
N ILE A 39 9.77 -8.31 3.29
CA ILE A 39 10.50 -7.56 2.25
C ILE A 39 11.58 -6.72 2.91
N PHE A 40 11.30 -6.04 4.02
CA PHE A 40 12.35 -5.28 4.74
C PHE A 40 13.54 -6.14 5.17
N ARG A 41 13.30 -7.38 5.63
CA ARG A 41 14.37 -8.31 5.98
C ARG A 41 15.17 -8.77 4.76
N LEU A 42 14.49 -9.16 3.68
CA LEU A 42 15.14 -9.56 2.43
C LEU A 42 16.00 -8.43 1.87
N VAL A 43 15.44 -7.24 1.89
CA VAL A 43 16.04 -6.04 1.35
C VAL A 43 17.27 -5.64 2.16
N LEU A 44 17.21 -5.66 3.51
CA LEU A 44 18.40 -5.53 4.35
C LEU A 44 19.45 -6.62 4.07
N HIS A 45 19.03 -7.86 3.85
CA HIS A 45 19.95 -8.97 3.54
C HIS A 45 20.63 -8.80 2.18
N LEU A 46 19.91 -8.26 1.18
CA LEU A 46 20.44 -7.88 -0.14
C LEU A 46 21.39 -6.68 -0.06
N SER A 47 21.09 -5.67 0.78
CA SER A 47 21.99 -4.52 0.97
C SER A 47 23.26 -4.88 1.72
N GLN A 48 23.25 -5.87 2.62
CA GLN A 48 24.50 -6.38 3.22
C GLN A 48 25.44 -7.02 2.19
N TRP A 49 24.94 -7.33 0.99
CA TRP A 49 25.72 -7.82 -0.14
C TRP A 49 26.39 -6.70 -0.96
N THR A 50 25.96 -5.44 -0.77
CA THR A 50 26.52 -4.27 -1.47
C THR A 50 27.16 -3.35 -0.42
N PRO A 51 28.50 -3.21 -0.37
CA PRO A 51 29.22 -2.51 0.71
C PRO A 51 29.12 -0.98 0.60
N SER A 52 27.91 -0.46 0.40
CA SER A 52 27.58 0.95 0.24
C SER A 52 26.64 1.35 1.37
N ASP A 53 27.15 2.11 2.36
CA ASP A 53 26.34 2.70 3.44
C ASP A 53 25.18 3.59 2.92
N LEU A 54 25.32 4.06 1.67
CA LEU A 54 24.36 4.89 0.95
C LEU A 54 23.09 4.09 0.58
N ASP A 55 23.27 2.84 0.11
CA ASP A 55 22.16 1.97 -0.28
C ASP A 55 21.31 1.58 0.93
N SER A 56 21.94 1.27 2.06
CA SER A 56 21.23 0.91 3.30
C SER A 56 20.34 2.05 3.80
N ARG A 57 20.79 3.31 3.69
CA ARG A 57 20.06 4.51 4.14
C ARG A 57 18.94 4.91 3.18
N MET A 58 19.19 4.94 1.87
CA MET A 58 18.16 5.22 0.86
C MET A 58 17.00 4.22 0.91
N MET A 59 17.32 2.97 1.23
CA MET A 59 16.35 1.89 1.31
C MET A 59 15.52 1.94 2.60
N LEU A 60 16.09 2.44 3.70
CA LEU A 60 15.35 2.73 4.93
C LEU A 60 14.33 3.86 4.73
N ALA A 61 14.68 4.87 3.93
CA ALA A 61 13.81 5.99 3.60
C ALA A 61 12.58 5.57 2.76
N THR A 62 12.76 4.58 1.88
CA THR A 62 11.70 4.09 0.99
C THR A 62 10.73 3.11 1.69
N ARG A 63 11.11 2.60 2.88
CA ARG A 63 10.35 1.59 3.63
C ARG A 63 8.93 2.03 3.98
N TRP A 64 8.80 3.21 4.57
CA TRP A 64 7.54 3.79 5.01
C TRP A 64 6.58 4.14 3.86
N PRO A 65 7.03 4.85 2.80
CA PRO A 65 6.14 5.20 1.70
C PRO A 65 5.65 3.96 0.93
N LEU A 66 6.48 2.92 0.80
CA LEU A 66 6.06 1.69 0.12
C LEU A 66 5.00 0.91 0.91
N THR A 67 5.17 0.79 2.22
CA THR A 67 4.16 0.11 3.08
C THR A 67 2.86 0.90 3.15
N LEU A 68 2.93 2.22 3.25
CA LEU A 68 1.75 3.08 3.16
C LEU A 68 1.08 2.99 1.77
N GLY A 69 1.84 2.87 0.69
CA GLY A 69 1.32 2.67 -0.66
C GLY A 69 0.47 1.41 -0.81
N ILE A 70 0.93 0.30 -0.24
CA ILE A 70 0.20 -0.97 -0.23
C ILE A 70 -1.10 -0.86 0.57
N LEU A 71 -1.06 -0.18 1.71
CA LEU A 71 -2.26 0.11 2.52
C LEU A 71 -3.26 0.97 1.77
N VAL A 72 -2.81 2.04 1.11
CA VAL A 72 -3.67 2.94 0.31
C VAL A 72 -4.29 2.18 -0.88
N LEU A 73 -3.53 1.33 -1.55
CA LEU A 73 -4.03 0.47 -2.63
C LEU A 73 -5.08 -0.52 -2.16
N GLY A 74 -4.83 -1.22 -1.05
CA GLY A 74 -5.80 -2.19 -0.53
C GLY A 74 -7.05 -1.53 0.05
N ALA A 75 -6.92 -0.35 0.67
CA ALA A 75 -8.06 0.47 1.07
C ALA A 75 -8.87 0.96 -0.15
N TYR A 76 -8.22 1.38 -1.23
CA TYR A 76 -8.89 1.72 -2.49
C TYR A 76 -9.69 0.53 -3.04
N LEU A 77 -9.10 -0.66 -3.08
CA LEU A 77 -9.82 -1.87 -3.49
C LEU A 77 -10.98 -2.19 -2.56
N ALA A 78 -10.81 -2.14 -1.24
CA ALA A 78 -11.88 -2.41 -0.28
C ALA A 78 -13.06 -1.45 -0.49
N VAL A 79 -12.78 -0.16 -0.65
CA VAL A 79 -13.80 0.88 -0.83
C VAL A 79 -14.51 0.76 -2.19
N THR A 80 -13.78 0.48 -3.27
CA THR A 80 -14.37 0.41 -4.61
C THR A 80 -15.05 -0.92 -4.91
N MET A 81 -14.49 -2.04 -4.45
CA MET A 81 -15.01 -3.38 -4.73
C MET A 81 -16.06 -3.83 -3.71
N ALA A 82 -15.90 -3.52 -2.42
CA ALA A 82 -16.84 -4.00 -1.40
C ALA A 82 -17.94 -2.99 -1.07
N LEU A 83 -17.61 -1.71 -0.91
CA LEU A 83 -18.59 -0.68 -0.58
C LEU A 83 -19.27 -0.07 -1.82
N GLY A 84 -18.82 -0.44 -3.03
CA GLY A 84 -19.39 0.04 -4.28
C GLY A 84 -19.25 1.55 -4.50
N VAL A 85 -18.32 2.20 -3.80
CA VAL A 85 -18.11 3.65 -3.93
C VAL A 85 -17.73 3.98 -5.38
N PRO A 86 -18.31 5.06 -5.96
CA PRO A 86 -18.02 5.44 -7.34
C PRO A 86 -16.52 5.60 -7.56
N ARG A 87 -16.00 4.95 -8.62
CA ARG A 87 -14.56 5.00 -8.96
C ARG A 87 -14.04 6.42 -9.08
N VAL A 88 -14.84 7.36 -9.60
CA VAL A 88 -14.47 8.79 -9.67
C VAL A 88 -14.13 9.39 -8.30
N VAL A 89 -14.94 9.09 -7.27
CA VAL A 89 -14.73 9.61 -5.92
C VAL A 89 -13.53 8.92 -5.27
N ALA A 90 -13.45 7.61 -5.39
CA ALA A 90 -12.33 6.84 -4.85
C ALA A 90 -10.99 7.25 -5.49
N VAL A 91 -10.92 7.37 -6.82
CA VAL A 91 -9.70 7.80 -7.52
C VAL A 91 -9.27 9.19 -7.11
N ARG A 92 -10.19 10.13 -6.84
CA ARG A 92 -9.81 11.45 -6.32
C ARG A 92 -9.12 11.37 -4.96
N VAL A 93 -9.73 10.65 -4.01
CA VAL A 93 -9.21 10.57 -2.63
C VAL A 93 -7.92 9.74 -2.58
N PHE A 94 -7.94 8.53 -3.13
CA PHE A 94 -6.81 7.62 -3.10
C PHE A 94 -5.71 8.03 -4.08
N GLY A 95 -6.05 8.69 -5.19
CA GLY A 95 -5.07 9.29 -6.10
C GLY A 95 -4.31 10.44 -5.44
N PHE A 96 -5.01 11.30 -4.70
CA PHE A 96 -4.35 12.33 -3.89
C PHE A 96 -3.40 11.73 -2.84
N LEU A 97 -3.86 10.71 -2.11
CA LEU A 97 -3.00 9.96 -1.18
C LEU A 97 -1.79 9.34 -1.87
N GLY A 98 -1.97 8.77 -3.06
CA GLY A 98 -0.88 8.23 -3.88
C GLY A 98 0.15 9.29 -4.28
N ILE A 99 -0.30 10.49 -4.66
CA ILE A 99 0.59 11.61 -4.99
C ILE A 99 1.38 12.05 -3.74
N VAL A 100 0.71 12.23 -2.61
CA VAL A 100 1.37 12.61 -1.35
C VAL A 100 2.42 11.58 -0.96
N LEU A 101 2.08 10.29 -1.04
CA LEU A 101 3.04 9.21 -0.76
C LEU A 101 4.21 9.21 -1.74
N GLY A 102 3.96 9.46 -3.03
CA GLY A 102 5.01 9.61 -4.04
C GLY A 102 5.98 10.74 -3.69
N VAL A 103 5.46 11.91 -3.31
CA VAL A 103 6.27 13.06 -2.90
C VAL A 103 7.09 12.74 -1.65
N VAL A 104 6.47 12.14 -0.63
CA VAL A 104 7.19 11.74 0.61
C VAL A 104 8.28 10.72 0.30
N ALA A 105 8.03 9.77 -0.61
CA ALA A 105 9.04 8.81 -1.05
C ALA A 105 10.21 9.51 -1.74
N THR A 106 9.93 10.38 -2.71
CA THR A 106 10.96 11.11 -3.45
C THR A 106 11.78 11.99 -2.52
N VAL A 107 11.14 12.76 -1.63
CA VAL A 107 11.83 13.61 -0.65
C VAL A 107 12.67 12.78 0.31
N GLY A 108 12.16 11.65 0.80
CA GLY A 108 12.90 10.76 1.68
C GLY A 108 14.17 10.20 1.04
N VAL A 109 14.10 9.80 -0.24
CA VAL A 109 15.26 9.35 -1.01
C VAL A 109 16.23 10.50 -1.27
N LEU A 110 15.73 11.66 -1.69
CA LEU A 110 16.57 12.83 -1.99
C LEU A 110 17.32 13.33 -0.75
N SER A 111 16.63 13.46 0.38
CA SER A 111 17.22 13.93 1.65
C SER A 111 18.33 13.02 2.12
N ASN A 112 18.11 11.70 2.11
CA ASN A 112 19.15 10.74 2.51
C ASN A 112 20.33 10.71 1.55
N GLY A 113 20.09 10.95 0.24
CA GLY A 113 21.16 11.08 -0.74
C GLY A 113 22.01 12.34 -0.52
N ILE A 114 21.38 13.47 -0.19
CA ILE A 114 22.07 14.74 0.09
C ILE A 114 22.85 14.67 1.40
N ASP A 115 22.25 14.11 2.47
CA ASP A 115 22.94 13.92 3.75
C ASP A 115 24.19 13.04 3.62
N TRP A 116 24.20 12.08 2.70
CA TRP A 116 25.41 11.31 2.39
C TRP A 116 26.45 12.14 1.63
N TYR A 117 26.04 12.98 0.67
CA TYR A 117 26.98 13.80 -0.09
C TYR A 117 27.69 14.86 0.78
N LEU A 118 27.05 15.28 1.88
CA LEU A 118 27.55 16.31 2.78
C LEU A 118 28.39 15.79 3.96
N VAL A 119 28.54 14.46 4.11
CA VAL A 119 29.34 13.80 5.16
C VAL A 119 30.57 13.16 4.57
#